data_AF-A0A4S9VGL4-F1
#
_entry.id   AF-A0A4S9VGL4-F1
#
_cell.length_a   1.000
_cell.length_b   1.000
_cell.length_c   1.000
_cell.angle_alpha   90.00
_cell.angle_beta   90.00
_cell.angle_gamma   90.00
#
_symmetry.space_group_name_H-M   'P 1'
#
loop_
_entity.id
_entity.type
_entity.pdbx_description
1 polymer ?
#
loop_
_entity_poly.entity_id
_entity_poly.type
_entity_poly.pdbx_seq_one_letter_code
_entity_poly.pdbx_strand_id
1 'polypeptide(L)'
;MAYIPPLYLVAIKCRDPITRREAISILEETNGREGLWDARLHAKVARRLVEIEETNLLMSEGAKFVYMEPGTLMRMIADGQVRTIMTPPDERFRVHDMDIREISEGSRGTCQATIRTWPCGLLEGKFQWTETIHF
;
A
#
# COMPACT_ATOMS: atom_id res chain seq x y z
N MET A 1 -23.65 6.94 4.46
CA MET A 1 -22.60 7.96 4.24
C MET A 1 -21.50 7.27 3.48
N ALA A 2 -20.99 7.85 2.40
CA ALA A 2 -19.99 7.21 1.53
C ALA A 2 -18.58 7.69 1.92
N TYR A 3 -17.74 6.81 2.45
CA TYR A 3 -16.41 7.16 2.96
C TYR A 3 -15.29 6.18 2.55
N ILE A 4 -15.60 5.05 1.91
CA ILE A 4 -14.57 4.12 1.42
C ILE A 4 -13.69 4.78 0.32
N PRO A 5 -14.24 5.41 -0.73
CA PRO A 5 -13.42 6.05 -1.76
C PRO A 5 -12.46 7.15 -1.23
N PRO A 6 -12.90 8.12 -0.40
CA PRO A 6 -11.99 9.14 0.11
C PRO A 6 -10.93 8.56 1.05
N LEU A 7 -11.25 7.57 1.89
CA LEU A 7 -10.25 6.89 2.73
C LEU A 7 -9.21 6.17 1.88
N TYR A 8 -9.63 5.47 0.84
CA TYR A 8 -8.70 4.81 -0.08
C TYR A 8 -7.80 5.82 -0.78
N LEU A 9 -8.35 6.95 -1.23
CA LEU A 9 -7.56 8.01 -1.86
C LEU A 9 -6.51 8.58 -0.88
N VAL A 10 -6.89 8.81 0.38
CA VAL A 10 -5.96 9.23 1.43
C VAL A 10 -4.87 8.18 1.61
N ALA A 11 -5.22 6.90 1.74
CA ALA A 11 -4.28 5.82 1.96
C ALA A 11 -3.19 5.71 0.85
N ILE A 12 -3.57 5.94 -0.41
CA ILE A 12 -2.65 5.75 -1.56
C ILE A 12 -1.95 7.04 -2.03
N LYS A 13 -2.52 8.23 -1.79
CA LYS A 13 -1.97 9.52 -2.26
C LYS A 13 -1.44 10.44 -1.16
N CYS A 14 -1.86 10.28 0.09
CA CYS A 14 -1.36 11.11 1.19
C CYS A 14 0.13 10.84 1.43
N ARG A 15 0.90 11.91 1.62
CA ARG A 15 2.35 11.87 1.87
C ARG A 15 2.70 11.76 3.36
N ASP A 16 1.74 12.04 4.24
CA ASP A 16 1.95 11.89 5.68
C ASP A 16 1.87 10.40 6.07
N PRO A 17 2.97 9.80 6.58
CA PRO A 17 3.01 8.37 6.87
C PRO A 17 2.00 7.95 7.95
N ILE A 18 1.64 8.84 8.88
CA ILE A 18 0.70 8.53 9.96
C ILE A 18 -0.72 8.51 9.41
N THR A 19 -1.15 9.61 8.77
CA THR A 19 -2.51 9.79 8.23
C THR A 19 -2.90 8.67 7.26
N ARG A 20 -1.98 8.25 6.38
CA ARG A 20 -2.30 7.18 5.43
C ARG A 20 -2.47 5.82 6.11
N ARG A 21 -1.73 5.54 7.19
CA ARG A 21 -1.88 4.30 7.97
C ARG A 21 -3.19 4.31 8.75
N GLU A 22 -3.57 5.44 9.33
CA GLU A 22 -4.88 5.61 9.97
C GLU A 22 -6.03 5.36 8.98
N ALA A 23 -5.93 5.91 7.77
CA ALA A 23 -6.94 5.66 6.73
C ALA A 23 -7.05 4.16 6.37
N ILE A 24 -5.91 3.45 6.29
CA ILE A 24 -5.91 1.99 6.07
C ILE A 24 -6.52 1.26 7.26
N SER A 25 -6.19 1.64 8.50
CA SER A 25 -6.77 1.01 9.71
C SER A 25 -8.29 1.12 9.71
N ILE A 26 -8.82 2.31 9.39
CA ILE A 26 -10.26 2.53 9.29
C ILE A 26 -10.87 1.65 8.18
N LEU A 27 -10.20 1.53 7.03
CA LEU A 27 -10.65 0.64 5.96
C LEU A 27 -10.62 -0.85 6.37
N GLU A 28 -9.59 -1.28 7.11
CA GLU A 28 -9.49 -2.66 7.62
C GLU A 28 -10.57 -2.99 8.65
N GLU A 29 -10.99 -2.00 9.44
CA GLU A 29 -12.09 -2.11 10.42
C GLU A 29 -13.48 -1.96 9.79
N THR A 30 -13.55 -1.42 8.58
CA THR A 30 -14.81 -1.20 7.86
C THR A 30 -15.29 -2.48 7.19
N ASN A 31 -16.51 -2.91 7.55
CA ASN A 31 -17.21 -3.98 6.85
C ASN A 31 -18.15 -3.40 5.79
N GLY A 32 -17.91 -3.71 4.52
CA GLY A 32 -18.87 -3.45 3.46
C GLY A 32 -18.27 -2.91 2.17
N ARG A 33 -19.17 -2.49 1.28
CA ARG A 33 -18.87 -2.04 -0.07
C ARG A 33 -19.76 -0.86 -0.46
N GLU A 34 -19.16 0.11 -1.13
CA GLU A 34 -19.82 1.28 -1.70
C GLU A 34 -19.66 1.27 -3.22
N GLY A 35 -20.67 0.79 -3.95
CA GLY A 35 -20.59 0.72 -5.41
C GLY A 35 -19.48 -0.22 -5.88
N LEU A 36 -18.39 0.29 -6.45
CA LEU A 36 -17.21 -0.50 -6.86
C LEU A 36 -16.16 -0.65 -5.74
N TRP A 37 -16.36 0.04 -4.61
CA TRP A 37 -15.36 0.19 -3.57
C TRP A 37 -15.60 -0.78 -2.42
N ASP A 38 -14.88 -1.90 -2.37
CA ASP A 38 -14.89 -2.83 -1.24
C ASP A 38 -13.83 -2.44 -0.20
N ALA A 39 -14.22 -2.22 1.05
CA ALA A 39 -13.32 -1.68 2.06
C ALA A 39 -12.08 -2.55 2.30
N ARG A 40 -12.26 -3.88 2.37
CA ARG A 40 -11.20 -4.83 2.70
C ARG A 40 -10.23 -5.03 1.54
N LEU A 41 -10.75 -5.14 0.32
CA LEU A 41 -9.94 -5.13 -0.90
C LEU A 41 -9.06 -3.88 -0.96
N HIS A 42 -9.68 -2.71 -0.81
CA HIS A 42 -8.99 -1.43 -0.94
C HIS A 42 -8.00 -1.18 0.19
N ALA A 43 -8.28 -1.67 1.41
CA ALA A 43 -7.32 -1.67 2.51
C ALA A 43 -6.06 -2.47 2.18
N LYS A 44 -6.21 -3.69 1.64
CA LYS A 44 -5.09 -4.59 1.31
C LYS A 44 -4.24 -4.07 0.17
N VAL A 45 -4.89 -3.53 -0.85
CA VAL A 45 -4.20 -2.86 -1.96
C VAL A 45 -3.43 -1.64 -1.46
N ALA A 46 -4.05 -0.78 -0.66
CA ALA A 46 -3.40 0.41 -0.14
C ALA A 46 -2.22 0.07 0.79
N ARG A 47 -2.36 -0.94 1.65
CA ARG A 47 -1.27 -1.46 2.49
C ARG A 47 -0.09 -1.92 1.65
N ARG A 48 -0.36 -2.65 0.56
CA ARG A 48 0.70 -3.12 -0.33
C ARG A 48 1.43 -1.97 -1.01
N LEU A 49 0.73 -0.90 -1.39
CA LEU A 49 1.35 0.31 -1.90
C LEU A 49 2.27 0.98 -0.87
N VAL A 50 1.82 1.12 0.38
CA VAL A 50 2.64 1.63 1.48
C VAL A 50 3.91 0.80 1.61
N GLU A 51 3.77 -0.53 1.67
CA GLU A 51 4.91 -1.44 1.80
C GLU A 51 5.94 -1.25 0.69
N ILE A 52 5.50 -1.11 -0.57
CA ILE A 52 6.40 -0.87 -1.71
C ILE A 52 7.15 0.44 -1.55
N GLU A 53 6.44 1.55 -1.32
CA GLU A 53 7.03 2.88 -1.23
C GLU A 53 8.03 2.97 -0.06
N GLU A 54 7.64 2.43 1.10
CA GLU A 54 8.42 2.47 2.34
C GLU A 54 9.62 1.52 2.33
N THR A 55 9.48 0.35 1.71
CA THR A 55 10.60 -0.57 1.52
C THR A 55 11.71 0.07 0.71
N ASN A 56 11.35 0.71 -0.41
CA ASN A 56 12.33 1.36 -1.28
C ASN A 56 12.98 2.57 -0.61
N LEU A 57 12.24 3.34 0.20
CA LEU A 57 12.82 4.40 1.01
C LEU A 57 13.93 3.87 1.93
N LEU A 58 13.61 2.85 2.75
CA LEU A 58 14.57 2.30 3.72
C LEU A 58 15.77 1.64 3.02
N MET A 59 15.55 0.96 1.90
CA MET A 59 16.65 0.41 1.10
C MET A 59 17.55 1.51 0.55
N SER A 60 16.99 2.65 0.14
CA SER A 60 17.78 3.80 -0.34
C SER A 60 18.61 4.45 0.77
N GLU A 61 18.18 4.32 2.03
CA GLU A 61 18.93 4.73 3.22
C GLU A 61 20.01 3.71 3.65
N GLY A 62 20.17 2.62 2.90
CA GLY A 62 21.23 1.63 3.09
C GLY A 62 20.81 0.36 3.84
N ALA A 63 19.52 0.18 4.12
CA ALA A 63 19.03 -1.09 4.69
C ALA A 63 19.21 -2.25 3.71
N LYS A 64 19.63 -3.42 4.21
CA LYS A 64 19.88 -4.60 3.35
C LYS A 64 18.66 -5.49 3.23
N PHE A 65 17.94 -5.69 4.33
CA PHE A 65 16.73 -6.49 4.38
C PHE A 65 15.59 -5.67 4.98
N VAL A 66 14.53 -5.47 4.21
CA VAL A 66 13.37 -4.69 4.62
C VAL A 66 12.08 -5.46 4.33
N TYR A 67 11.17 -5.49 5.30
CA TYR A 67 9.84 -6.06 5.13
C TYR A 67 8.84 -5.39 6.07
N MET A 68 7.55 -5.46 5.72
CA MET A 68 6.48 -5.05 6.63
C MET A 68 6.10 -6.23 7.55
N GLU A 69 6.02 -5.97 8.86
CA GLU A 69 5.57 -6.96 9.83
C GLU A 69 4.13 -7.41 9.52
N PRO A 70 3.83 -8.71 9.62
CA PRO A 70 2.46 -9.21 9.55
C PRO A 70 1.59 -8.65 10.70
N GLY A 71 0.33 -8.30 10.43
CA GLY A 71 -0.59 -7.76 11.43
C GLY A 71 -1.06 -6.34 11.11
N THR A 72 -1.80 -5.67 11.99
CA THR A 72 -2.46 -4.38 11.67
C THR A 72 -1.52 -3.17 11.72
N LEU A 73 -0.45 -3.23 12.50
CA LEU A 73 0.37 -2.06 12.84
C LEU A 73 1.27 -1.52 11.70
N MET A 74 1.32 -2.18 10.53
CA MET A 74 2.11 -1.77 9.36
C MET A 74 3.55 -1.34 9.69
N ARG A 75 4.20 -2.06 10.61
CA ARG A 75 5.55 -1.72 11.09
C ARG A 75 6.57 -2.20 10.08
N MET A 76 7.49 -1.33 9.69
CA MET A 76 8.61 -1.71 8.84
C MET A 76 9.74 -2.28 9.70
N ILE A 77 10.25 -3.45 9.34
CA ILE A 77 11.45 -4.04 9.91
C ILE A 77 12.57 -3.88 8.89
N ALA A 78 13.67 -3.24 9.30
CA ALA A 78 14.89 -3.13 8.51
C ALA A 78 16.07 -3.69 9.30
N ASP A 79 16.77 -4.66 8.72
CA ASP A 79 17.95 -5.30 9.33
C ASP A 79 17.69 -5.81 10.77
N GLY A 80 16.48 -6.35 11.00
CA GLY A 80 16.05 -6.89 12.29
C GLY A 80 15.56 -5.85 13.32
N GLN A 81 15.48 -4.57 12.94
CA GLN A 81 15.01 -3.49 13.81
C GLN A 81 13.74 -2.84 13.28
N VAL A 82 12.84 -2.47 14.20
CA VAL A 82 11.65 -1.68 13.85
C VAL A 82 12.09 -0.29 13.42
N ARG A 83 11.72 0.10 12.20
CA ARG A 83 11.91 1.45 11.66
C ARG A 83 10.58 2.17 11.64
N THR A 84 10.58 3.38 12.19
CA THR A 84 9.42 4.28 12.09
C THR A 84 9.70 5.27 10.97
N ILE A 85 8.91 5.19 9.90
CA ILE A 85 9.00 6.14 8.80
C ILE A 85 8.13 7.33 9.17
N MET A 86 8.81 8.40 9.60
CA MET A 86 8.18 9.69 9.95
C MET A 86 8.36 10.73 8.86
N THR A 87 9.24 10.48 7.90
CA THR A 87 9.43 11.32 6.73
C THR A 87 8.50 10.84 5.61
N PRO A 88 7.90 11.78 4.84
CA PRO A 88 7.21 11.42 3.62
C PRO A 88 8.12 10.59 2.68
N PRO A 89 7.61 9.52 2.05
CA PRO A 89 8.35 8.81 1.03
C PRO A 89 8.81 9.76 -0.08
N ASP A 90 10.06 9.60 -0.52
CA ASP A 90 10.59 10.35 -1.66
C ASP A 90 9.73 10.09 -2.89
N GLU A 91 9.51 11.14 -3.70
CA GLU A 91 8.70 11.04 -4.92
C GLU A 91 9.22 9.95 -5.86
N ARG A 92 10.53 9.66 -5.83
CA ARG A 92 11.16 8.61 -6.65
C ARG A 92 10.63 7.21 -6.37
N PHE A 93 10.13 6.93 -5.18
CA PHE A 93 9.65 5.60 -4.80
C PHE A 93 8.13 5.49 -4.83
N ARG A 94 7.43 6.54 -5.27
CA ARG A 94 5.98 6.60 -5.32
C ARG A 94 5.40 5.65 -6.35
N VAL A 95 4.26 5.05 -6.00
CA VAL A 95 3.38 4.47 -6.99
C VAL A 95 2.50 5.59 -7.57
N HIS A 96 2.67 5.83 -8.86
CA HIS A 96 1.98 6.89 -9.58
C HIS A 96 0.62 6.44 -10.08
N ASP A 97 0.54 5.19 -10.57
CA ASP A 97 -0.68 4.64 -11.14
C ASP A 97 -0.87 3.16 -10.77
N MET A 98 -2.12 2.71 -10.74
CA MET A 98 -2.49 1.34 -10.42
C MET A 98 -3.85 0.95 -11.00
N ASP A 99 -3.96 -0.28 -11.48
CA ASP A 99 -5.23 -0.92 -11.82
C ASP A 99 -5.52 -2.11 -10.90
N ILE A 100 -6.78 -2.27 -10.49
CA ILE A 100 -7.28 -3.49 -9.82
C ILE A 100 -8.22 -4.21 -10.79
N ARG A 101 -7.95 -5.48 -11.06
CA ARG A 101 -8.72 -6.32 -12.00
C ARG A 101 -8.93 -7.72 -11.43
N GLU A 102 -9.75 -8.51 -12.12
CA GLU A 102 -9.96 -9.94 -11.82
C GLU A 102 -10.28 -10.20 -10.34
N ILE A 103 -11.22 -9.41 -9.79
CA ILE A 103 -11.63 -9.51 -8.39
C ILE A 103 -12.49 -10.76 -8.23
N SER A 104 -12.05 -11.70 -7.40
CA SER A 104 -12.81 -12.91 -7.08
C SER A 104 -13.98 -12.59 -6.14
N GLU A 105 -15.00 -13.45 -6.16
CA GLU A 105 -16.15 -13.34 -5.26
C GLU A 105 -15.84 -13.85 -3.84
N GLY A 106 -16.55 -13.32 -2.84
CA GLY A 106 -16.53 -13.80 -1.45
C GLY A 106 -15.67 -12.98 -0.49
N SER A 107 -15.66 -13.39 0.78
CA SER A 107 -15.00 -12.69 1.90
C SER A 107 -13.52 -13.06 2.10
N ARG A 108 -12.98 -13.94 1.26
CA ARG A 108 -11.55 -14.28 1.18
C ARG A 108 -11.19 -14.28 -0.30
N GLY A 109 -11.04 -13.08 -0.84
CA GLY A 109 -10.93 -12.86 -2.26
C GLY A 109 -9.48 -12.70 -2.72
N THR A 110 -9.31 -12.69 -4.02
CA THR A 110 -8.08 -12.27 -4.69
C THR A 110 -8.40 -11.21 -5.74
N CYS A 111 -7.43 -10.35 -6.01
CA CYS A 111 -7.46 -9.46 -7.16
C CYS A 111 -6.08 -9.42 -7.83
N GLN A 112 -6.05 -9.11 -9.12
CA GLN A 112 -4.82 -8.71 -9.80
C GLN A 112 -4.64 -7.21 -9.66
N ALA A 113 -3.52 -6.79 -9.08
CA ALA A 113 -3.14 -5.39 -8.98
C ALA A 113 -1.94 -5.11 -9.90
N THR A 114 -2.14 -4.26 -10.91
CA THR A 114 -1.05 -3.75 -11.76
C THR A 114 -0.54 -2.46 -11.18
N ILE A 115 0.70 -2.45 -10.71
CA ILE A 115 1.36 -1.30 -10.08
C ILE A 115 2.28 -0.62 -11.10
N ARG A 116 2.27 0.73 -11.13
CA ARG A 116 3.12 1.54 -12.01
C ARG A 116 3.82 2.66 -11.25
N THR A 117 5.13 2.74 -11.44
CA THR A 117 6.06 3.68 -10.76
C THR A 117 6.78 4.62 -11.75
N TRP A 118 6.33 4.66 -13.01
CA TRP A 118 6.82 5.63 -14.00
C TRP A 118 6.47 7.07 -13.56
N PRO A 119 7.34 8.08 -13.76
CA PRO A 119 8.60 8.05 -14.52
C PRO A 119 9.85 7.64 -13.75
N CYS A 120 9.78 7.51 -12.43
CA CYS A 120 10.97 7.37 -11.60
C CYS A 120 11.49 5.93 -11.54
N GLY A 121 10.59 4.94 -11.50
CA GLY A 121 10.96 3.54 -11.27
C GLY A 121 11.46 3.29 -9.84
N LEU A 122 11.45 2.03 -9.41
CA LEU A 122 12.02 1.64 -8.11
C LEU A 122 13.55 1.49 -8.20
N LEU A 123 14.23 1.19 -7.07
CA LEU A 123 15.69 1.06 -7.00
C LEU A 123 16.28 0.06 -8.01
N GLU A 124 15.49 -0.91 -8.49
CA GLU A 124 15.89 -1.91 -9.49
C GLU A 124 15.44 -1.55 -10.93
N GLY A 125 14.98 -0.33 -11.18
CA GLY A 125 14.41 0.07 -12.48
C GLY A 125 13.07 -0.59 -12.79
N LYS A 126 12.36 -1.05 -11.76
CA LYS A 126 11.03 -1.67 -11.91
C LYS A 126 9.99 -0.58 -12.11
N PHE A 127 9.40 -0.52 -13.31
CA PHE A 127 8.41 0.51 -13.71
C PHE A 127 6.95 0.03 -13.69
N GLN A 128 6.72 -1.26 -13.98
CA GLN A 128 5.38 -1.85 -14.00
C GLN A 128 5.45 -3.35 -13.70
N TRP A 129 4.51 -3.84 -12.90
CA TRP A 129 4.28 -5.27 -12.72
C TRP A 129 2.84 -5.54 -12.28
N THR A 130 2.41 -6.78 -12.40
CA THR A 130 1.13 -7.25 -11.86
C THR A 130 1.40 -8.29 -10.79
N GLU A 131 0.69 -8.21 -9.68
CA GLU A 131 0.74 -9.18 -8.59
C GLU A 131 -0.65 -9.49 -8.07
N THR A 132 -0.80 -10.69 -7.49
CA THR A 132 -2.05 -11.12 -6.88
C THR A 132 -2.09 -10.67 -5.42
N ILE A 133 -3.13 -9.93 -5.04
CA ILE A 133 -3.36 -9.49 -3.66
C ILE A 133 -4.53 -10.28 -3.10
N HIS A 134 -4.31 -10.86 -1.93
CA HIS A 134 -5.34 -11.55 -1.15
C HIS A 134 -6.01 -10.57 -0.20
N PHE A 135 -7.34 -10.54 -0.19
CA PHE A 135 -8.10 -9.69 0.72
C PHE A 135 -9.08 -10.45 1.59
#